data_AF-A0A9D6AGQ1-F1
#
_entry.id   AF-A0A9D6AGQ1-F1
#
_cell.length_a   1.000
_cell.length_b   1.000
_cell.length_c   1.000
_cell.angle_alpha   90.00
_cell.angle_beta   90.00
_cell.angle_gamma   90.00
#
_symmetry.space_group_name_H-M   'P 1'
#
loop_
_entity.id
_entity.type
_entity.pdbx_description
1 polymer ?
#
loop_
_entity_poly.entity_id
_entity_poly.type
_entity_poly.pdbx_seq_one_letter_code
_entity_poly.pdbx_strand_id
1 'polypeptide(L)'
;HIGADGILGLDSLQDQRILFDFTTNQITIEHTEKPLEMSSRREIVVTARRRSGQLVFTEATISGLEVNVIVDTGAQISIANPVLQKRLIQRSKELGEENSVIAVTGETLGIKFGIARDFRIGRAQFETLPLAFADAPPFKRFGMARKPALLLGMDILRKFDQVAIDFKNRKIHFLLPKDARHRFDHYSNRMGS
;
A
#
# COMPACT_ATOMS: atom_id res chain seq x y z
N HIS A 1 19.51 28.71 3.60
CA HIS A 1 18.05 28.85 3.72
C HIS A 1 17.39 27.79 2.85
N ILE A 2 16.99 26.67 3.45
CA ILE A 2 16.30 25.58 2.75
C ILE A 2 14.82 25.97 2.80
N GLY A 3 14.35 26.56 1.70
CA GLY A 3 12.95 26.92 1.52
C GLY A 3 12.14 25.64 1.41
N ALA A 4 11.39 25.35 2.46
CA ALA A 4 10.16 24.58 2.34
C ALA A 4 9.24 25.37 1.40
N ASP A 5 9.25 25.02 0.13
CA ASP A 5 8.35 25.62 -0.86
C ASP A 5 7.90 24.54 -1.84
N GLY A 6 6.59 24.41 -1.98
CA GLY A 6 5.96 23.40 -2.82
C GLY A 6 5.16 22.38 -2.02
N ILE A 7 4.13 22.83 -1.32
CA ILE A 7 2.89 22.06 -1.29
C ILE A 7 2.53 21.84 -2.76
N LEU A 8 2.89 20.68 -3.32
CA LEU A 8 2.44 20.27 -4.65
C LEU A 8 0.93 20.14 -4.57
N GLY A 9 0.24 21.18 -5.04
CA GLY A 9 -1.18 21.13 -5.28
C GLY A 9 -1.47 19.97 -6.23
N LEU A 10 -2.50 19.20 -5.93
CA LEU A 10 -2.97 18.10 -6.76
C LEU A 10 -3.28 18.52 -8.22
N ASP A 11 -3.40 19.83 -8.46
CA ASP A 11 -3.62 20.43 -9.77
C ASP A 11 -2.35 20.56 -10.61
N SER A 12 -1.16 20.67 -10.01
CA SER A 12 0.11 20.70 -10.77
C SER A 12 0.61 19.30 -11.17
N LEU A 13 0.04 18.24 -10.59
CA LEU A 13 0.41 16.85 -10.85
C LEU A 13 -0.32 16.21 -12.03
N GLN A 14 -1.21 16.93 -12.73
CA GLN A 14 -2.08 16.32 -13.75
C GLN A 14 -1.33 15.68 -14.93
N ASP A 15 -0.16 16.22 -15.30
CA ASP A 15 0.71 15.67 -16.34
C ASP A 15 1.99 15.01 -15.80
N GLN A 16 2.11 14.96 -14.47
CA GLN A 16 3.31 14.52 -13.78
C GLN A 16 3.15 13.11 -13.24
N ARG A 17 4.28 12.43 -13.13
CA ARG A 17 4.49 11.19 -12.44
C ARG A 17 5.43 11.45 -11.27
N ILE A 18 5.08 10.96 -10.08
CA ILE A 18 6.01 10.97 -8.95
C ILE A 18 6.66 9.59 -8.88
N LEU A 19 7.98 9.55 -9.00
CA LEU A 19 8.80 8.36 -8.84
C LEU A 19 9.46 8.38 -7.46
N PHE A 20 9.19 7.35 -6.67
CA PHE A 20 9.90 7.05 -5.45
C PHE A 20 10.92 5.96 -5.76
N ASP A 21 12.21 6.27 -5.69
CA ASP A 21 13.28 5.28 -5.76
C ASP A 21 13.80 4.99 -4.35
N PHE A 22 13.41 3.84 -3.83
CA PHE A 22 13.78 3.43 -2.47
C PHE A 22 15.18 2.82 -2.38
N THR A 23 15.78 2.44 -3.52
CA THR A 23 17.15 1.91 -3.57
C THR A 23 18.19 3.02 -3.43
N THR A 24 17.86 4.22 -3.92
CA THR A 24 18.69 5.43 -3.82
C THR A 24 18.11 6.48 -2.86
N ASN A 25 16.93 6.22 -2.29
CA ASN A 25 16.17 7.11 -1.42
C ASN A 25 15.90 8.49 -2.05
N GLN A 26 15.55 8.49 -3.33
CA GLN A 26 15.24 9.70 -4.11
C GLN A 26 13.74 9.78 -4.43
N ILE A 27 13.25 11.01 -4.57
CA ILE A 27 11.92 11.32 -5.08
C ILE A 27 12.09 12.23 -6.29
N THR A 28 11.60 11.80 -7.44
CA THR A 28 11.69 12.54 -8.70
C THR A 28 10.28 12.81 -9.23
N ILE A 29 10.09 14.00 -9.80
CA ILE A 29 8.86 14.38 -10.48
C ILE A 29 9.18 14.49 -11.96
N GLU A 30 8.46 13.71 -12.78
CA GLU A 30 8.74 13.57 -14.20
C GLU A 30 7.47 13.76 -15.02
N HIS A 31 7.61 14.37 -16.19
CA HIS A 31 6.52 14.40 -17.16
C HIS A 31 6.19 12.99 -17.64
N THR A 32 4.90 12.68 -17.71
CA THR A 32 4.38 11.36 -18.12
C THR A 32 4.74 10.96 -19.56
N GLU A 33 5.08 11.92 -20.40
CA GLU A 33 5.58 11.72 -21.77
C GLU A 33 6.98 11.10 -21.82
N LYS A 34 7.79 11.28 -20.76
CA LYS A 34 9.06 10.57 -20.63
C LYS A 34 8.76 9.09 -20.36
N PRO A 35 9.31 8.16 -21.16
CA PRO A 35 9.16 6.74 -20.90
C PRO A 35 9.66 6.40 -19.51
N LEU A 36 8.87 5.64 -18.75
CA LEU A 36 9.30 5.13 -17.47
C LEU A 36 10.29 3.98 -17.72
N GLU A 37 11.53 4.10 -17.24
CA GLU A 37 12.54 3.04 -17.35
C GLU A 37 12.29 1.86 -16.40
N MET A 38 11.03 1.54 -16.11
CA MET A 38 10.62 0.41 -15.28
C MET A 38 10.24 -0.85 -16.09
N SER A 39 10.45 -0.85 -17.41
CA SER A 39 10.16 -2.00 -18.30
C SER A 39 11.02 -3.21 -17.95
N SER A 40 10.56 -3.97 -16.96
CA SER A 40 11.24 -5.13 -16.40
C SER A 40 10.23 -6.23 -16.15
N ARG A 41 10.66 -7.49 -16.24
CA ARG A 41 9.89 -8.66 -15.75
C ARG A 41 9.61 -8.60 -14.23
N ARG A 42 9.98 -7.53 -13.52
CA ARG A 42 9.67 -7.25 -12.11
C ARG A 42 8.59 -6.19 -11.90
N GLU A 43 8.16 -5.53 -12.97
CA GLU A 43 7.15 -4.47 -12.88
C GLU A 43 5.74 -5.02 -12.68
N ILE A 44 4.99 -4.35 -11.82
CA ILE A 44 3.56 -4.57 -11.63
C ILE A 44 2.89 -3.23 -11.89
N VAL A 45 1.89 -3.23 -12.76
CA VAL A 45 1.12 -2.03 -13.07
C VAL A 45 -0.31 -2.29 -12.63
N VAL A 46 -0.83 -1.42 -11.78
CA VAL A 46 -2.24 -1.44 -11.39
C VAL A 46 -2.95 -0.21 -11.93
N THR A 47 -4.21 -0.38 -12.34
CA THR A 47 -5.05 0.73 -12.75
C THR A 47 -5.76 1.30 -11.54
N ALA A 48 -5.59 2.60 -11.33
CA ALA A 48 -6.23 3.33 -10.27
C ALA A 48 -7.34 4.24 -10.78
N ARG A 49 -8.12 4.78 -9.86
CA ARG A 49 -9.09 5.85 -10.08
C ARG A 49 -8.72 6.99 -9.17
N ARG A 50 -8.73 8.21 -9.72
CA ARG A 50 -8.57 9.42 -8.92
C ARG A 50 -9.85 9.65 -8.11
N ARG A 51 -9.71 9.82 -6.80
CA ARG A 51 -10.79 10.23 -5.90
C ARG A 51 -10.21 11.25 -4.95
N SER A 52 -10.85 12.41 -4.79
CA SER A 52 -10.44 13.48 -3.87
C SER A 52 -8.91 13.74 -3.86
N GLY A 53 -8.30 13.75 -5.05
CA GLY A 53 -6.86 13.97 -5.22
C GLY A 53 -5.94 12.77 -5.10
N GLN A 54 -6.37 11.68 -4.46
CA GLN A 54 -5.54 10.48 -4.30
C GLN A 54 -5.89 9.40 -5.33
N LEU A 55 -5.00 8.42 -5.48
CA LEU A 55 -5.24 7.24 -6.31
C LEU A 55 -5.77 6.09 -5.47
N VAL A 56 -6.84 5.49 -5.98
CA VAL A 56 -7.51 4.32 -5.40
C VAL A 56 -7.50 3.19 -6.41
N PHE A 57 -7.06 1.99 -6.02
CA PHE A 57 -7.15 0.80 -6.86
C PHE A 57 -7.82 -0.37 -6.11
N THR A 58 -8.32 -1.35 -6.85
CA THR A 58 -9.00 -2.54 -6.30
C THR A 58 -8.32 -3.85 -6.70
N GLU A 59 -7.21 -3.76 -7.44
CA GLU A 59 -6.39 -4.89 -7.88
C GLU A 59 -5.51 -5.42 -6.74
N ALA A 60 -6.13 -5.73 -5.60
CA ALA A 60 -5.47 -6.29 -4.44
C ALA A 60 -6.37 -7.22 -3.61
N THR A 61 -5.76 -8.24 -3.02
CA THR A 61 -6.42 -9.14 -2.07
C THR A 61 -5.62 -9.30 -0.80
N ILE A 62 -6.29 -9.52 0.33
CA ILE A 62 -5.66 -9.95 1.59
C ILE A 62 -6.40 -11.21 2.07
N SER A 63 -5.69 -12.33 2.22
CA SER A 63 -6.30 -13.61 2.60
C SER A 63 -7.46 -14.01 1.67
N GLY A 64 -7.30 -13.73 0.38
CA GLY A 64 -8.32 -13.92 -0.66
C GLY A 64 -9.52 -12.97 -0.62
N LEU A 65 -9.56 -11.97 0.27
CA LEU A 65 -10.59 -10.94 0.29
C LEU A 65 -10.19 -9.77 -0.62
N GLU A 66 -11.07 -9.34 -1.52
CA GLU A 66 -10.85 -8.11 -2.30
C GLU A 66 -10.77 -6.88 -1.39
N VAL A 67 -9.78 -6.02 -1.64
CA VAL A 67 -9.52 -4.83 -0.84
C VAL A 67 -9.43 -3.58 -1.72
N ASN A 68 -10.08 -2.51 -1.29
CA ASN A 68 -9.91 -1.19 -1.90
C ASN A 68 -8.66 -0.54 -1.29
N VAL A 69 -7.68 -0.20 -2.11
CA VAL A 69 -6.41 0.36 -1.65
C VAL A 69 -6.34 1.84 -1.99
N ILE A 70 -6.08 2.67 -0.98
CA ILE A 70 -5.76 4.09 -1.11
C ILE A 70 -4.25 4.22 -0.96
N VAL A 71 -3.55 4.81 -1.92
CA VAL A 71 -2.10 5.09 -1.77
C VAL A 71 -1.91 6.44 -1.09
N ASP A 72 -1.20 6.44 0.04
CA ASP A 72 -0.90 7.63 0.82
C ASP A 72 0.58 7.68 1.20
N THR A 73 1.36 8.39 0.39
CA THR A 73 2.81 8.57 0.60
C THR A 73 3.14 9.48 1.79
N GLY A 74 2.13 10.16 2.37
CA GLY A 74 2.27 10.95 3.60
C GLY A 74 2.11 10.12 4.88
N ALA A 75 1.53 8.92 4.78
CA ALA A 75 1.35 8.02 5.92
C ALA A 75 2.61 7.15 6.13
N GLN A 76 3.11 7.10 7.37
CA GLN A 76 4.24 6.22 7.70
C GLN A 76 3.84 4.76 7.88
N ILE A 77 2.62 4.52 8.38
CA ILE A 77 2.09 3.20 8.71
C ILE A 77 0.86 2.93 7.86
N SER A 78 0.73 1.70 7.39
CA SER A 78 -0.45 1.23 6.65
C SER A 78 -1.59 0.87 7.59
N ILE A 79 -2.79 1.33 7.25
CA ILE A 79 -3.99 1.23 8.10
C ILE A 79 -5.08 0.47 7.35
N ALA A 80 -5.60 -0.60 7.95
CA ALA A 80 -6.81 -1.27 7.51
C ALA A 80 -8.03 -0.73 8.26
N ASN A 81 -9.15 -0.58 7.56
CA ASN A 81 -10.37 -0.10 8.20
C ASN A 81 -11.07 -1.21 9.02
N PRO A 82 -12.02 -0.86 9.93
CA PRO A 82 -12.69 -1.85 10.77
C PRO A 82 -13.51 -2.89 9.98
N VAL A 83 -13.98 -2.52 8.77
CA VAL A 83 -14.71 -3.45 7.89
C VAL A 83 -13.78 -4.56 7.41
N LEU A 84 -12.57 -4.21 6.96
CA LEU A 84 -11.54 -5.17 6.56
C LEU A 84 -11.11 -6.03 7.75
N GLN A 85 -10.88 -5.42 8.92
CA GLN A 85 -10.54 -6.15 10.15
C GLN A 85 -11.57 -7.25 10.47
N LYS A 86 -12.85 -6.90 10.49
CA LYS A 86 -13.94 -7.85 10.78
C LYS A 86 -13.95 -9.01 9.79
N ARG A 87 -13.77 -8.73 8.49
CA ARG A 87 -13.78 -9.77 7.46
C ARG A 87 -12.56 -10.68 7.54
N LEU A 88 -11.38 -10.13 7.85
CA LEU A 88 -10.18 -10.93 8.06
C LEU A 88 -10.36 -11.87 9.26
N ILE A 89 -10.92 -11.39 10.38
CA ILE A 89 -11.21 -12.22 11.56
C ILE A 89 -12.17 -13.36 11.18
N GLN A 90 -13.23 -13.05 10.44
CA GLN A 90 -14.18 -14.06 9.98
C GLN A 90 -13.51 -15.09 9.06
N ARG A 91 -12.70 -14.63 8.09
CA ARG A 91 -11.99 -15.51 7.16
C ARG A 91 -11.00 -16.43 7.87
N SER A 92 -10.27 -15.93 8.87
CA SER A 92 -9.37 -16.76 9.69
C SER A 92 -10.12 -17.89 10.40
N LYS A 93 -11.33 -17.63 10.93
CA LYS A 93 -12.18 -18.67 11.51
C LYS A 93 -12.66 -19.70 10.49
N GLU A 94 -13.09 -19.23 9.31
CA GLU A 94 -13.54 -20.11 8.21
C GLU A 94 -12.44 -21.09 7.76
N LEU A 95 -11.18 -20.66 7.82
CA LEU A 95 -10.02 -21.47 7.42
C LEU A 95 -9.50 -22.39 8.54
N GLY A 96 -10.15 -22.44 9.72
CA GLY A 96 -9.64 -23.19 10.88
C GLY A 96 -8.32 -22.63 11.42
N GLU A 97 -8.04 -21.37 11.09
CA GLU A 97 -6.79 -20.66 11.25
C GLU A 97 -6.82 -19.75 12.49
N GLU A 98 -7.58 -20.12 13.52
CA GLU A 98 -7.91 -19.26 14.68
C GLU A 98 -6.67 -18.77 15.44
N ASN A 99 -5.59 -19.56 15.45
CA ASN A 99 -4.31 -19.23 16.09
C ASN A 99 -3.38 -18.41 15.20
N SER A 100 -3.82 -18.10 13.99
CA SER A 100 -2.96 -17.84 12.89
C SER A 100 -3.30 -16.43 12.36
N VAL A 101 -2.84 -15.48 13.17
CA VAL A 101 -2.38 -14.17 12.71
C VAL A 101 -3.50 -13.24 12.22
N ILE A 102 -4.41 -12.92 13.14
CA ILE A 102 -4.69 -11.52 13.50
C ILE A 102 -4.45 -11.46 15.00
N ALA A 103 -3.20 -11.70 15.41
CA ALA A 103 -2.81 -11.36 16.76
C ALA A 103 -2.96 -9.84 16.83
N VAL A 104 -4.03 -9.36 17.46
CA VAL A 104 -4.08 -7.95 17.83
C VAL A 104 -3.01 -7.79 18.91
N THR A 105 -1.76 -7.59 18.52
CA THR A 105 -0.58 -7.77 19.38
C THR A 105 -0.47 -6.72 20.48
N GLY A 106 -1.31 -5.69 20.42
CA GLY A 106 -1.44 -4.69 21.45
C GLY A 106 -2.36 -3.56 21.04
N GLU A 107 -2.77 -2.80 22.05
CA GLU A 107 -3.44 -1.51 21.90
C GLU A 107 -2.46 -0.45 22.41
N THR A 108 -1.93 0.36 21.51
CA THR A 108 -1.16 1.56 21.88
C THR A 108 -1.98 2.76 21.43
N LEU A 109 -2.35 3.63 22.37
CA LEU A 109 -3.14 4.82 22.07
C LEU A 109 -4.48 4.52 21.36
N GLY A 110 -5.13 3.40 21.66
CA GLY A 110 -6.40 3.01 21.03
C GLY A 110 -6.28 2.40 19.63
N ILE A 111 -5.06 2.22 19.10
CA ILE A 111 -4.80 1.62 17.79
C ILE A 111 -4.46 0.14 17.96
N LYS A 112 -5.21 -0.71 17.25
CA LYS A 112 -5.00 -2.15 17.24
C LYS A 112 -4.01 -2.50 16.14
N PHE A 113 -2.96 -3.25 16.45
CA PHE A 113 -2.01 -3.76 15.46
C PHE A 113 -2.21 -5.23 15.22
N GLY A 114 -2.09 -5.69 13.98
CA GLY A 114 -2.01 -7.12 13.70
C GLY A 114 -1.24 -7.38 12.42
N ILE A 115 -1.12 -8.64 12.08
CA ILE A 115 -0.51 -9.07 10.82
C ILE A 115 -1.63 -9.73 10.03
N ALA A 116 -1.71 -9.49 8.73
CA ALA A 116 -2.58 -10.20 7.81
C ALA A 116 -1.73 -11.08 6.88
N ARG A 117 -2.35 -12.07 6.24
CA ARG A 117 -1.64 -12.99 5.34
C ARG A 117 -2.06 -12.87 3.90
N ASP A 118 -1.19 -13.36 3.02
CA ASP A 118 -1.42 -13.47 1.58
C ASP A 118 -1.94 -12.15 1.00
N PHE A 119 -1.15 -11.10 1.19
CA PHE A 119 -1.41 -9.84 0.51
C PHE A 119 -0.92 -9.93 -0.92
N ARG A 120 -1.80 -9.64 -1.87
CA ARG A 120 -1.48 -9.70 -3.30
C ARG A 120 -1.80 -8.36 -3.94
N ILE A 121 -0.91 -7.91 -4.83
CA ILE A 121 -1.14 -6.78 -5.74
C ILE A 121 -0.69 -7.22 -7.13
N GLY A 122 -1.63 -7.30 -8.08
CA GLY A 122 -1.35 -7.92 -9.37
C GLY A 122 -0.73 -9.31 -9.19
N ARG A 123 0.53 -9.48 -9.59
CA ARG A 123 1.30 -10.73 -9.44
C ARG A 123 2.28 -10.75 -8.26
N ALA A 124 2.39 -9.66 -7.49
CA ALA A 124 3.13 -9.68 -6.22
C ALA A 124 2.34 -10.47 -5.19
N GLN A 125 3.07 -11.20 -4.37
CA GLN A 125 2.54 -11.86 -3.19
C GLN A 125 3.46 -11.54 -2.01
N PHE A 126 2.84 -11.18 -0.89
CA PHE A 126 3.47 -10.98 0.40
C PHE A 126 2.82 -11.97 1.36
N GLU A 127 3.62 -12.85 1.95
CA GLU A 127 3.12 -13.84 2.90
C GLU A 127 2.44 -13.19 4.10
N THR A 128 3.05 -12.11 4.61
CA THR A 128 2.58 -11.39 5.78
C THR A 128 2.60 -9.88 5.56
N LEU A 129 1.62 -9.21 6.15
CA LEU A 129 1.42 -7.77 6.07
C LEU A 129 1.10 -7.21 7.46
N PRO A 130 2.05 -6.58 8.16
CA PRO A 130 1.76 -5.83 9.38
C PRO A 130 0.82 -4.66 9.07
N LEU A 131 -0.21 -4.49 9.89
CA LEU A 131 -1.26 -3.48 9.71
C LEU A 131 -1.69 -2.89 11.04
N ALA A 132 -1.91 -1.59 11.05
CA ALA A 132 -2.75 -0.95 12.06
C ALA A 132 -4.22 -1.05 11.65
N PHE A 133 -5.13 -1.10 12.62
CA PHE A 133 -6.57 -1.10 12.40
C PHE A 133 -7.20 0.13 13.06
N ALA A 134 -7.85 0.99 12.27
CA ALA A 134 -8.50 2.20 12.76
C ALA A 134 -9.59 2.73 11.81
N ASP A 135 -10.62 3.39 12.36
CA ASP A 135 -11.56 4.21 11.59
C ASP A 135 -10.93 5.57 11.27
N ALA A 136 -10.03 5.59 10.28
CA ALA A 136 -9.32 6.79 9.88
C ALA A 136 -10.20 7.70 8.99
N PRO A 137 -10.12 9.05 9.13
CA PRO A 137 -10.88 10.00 8.30
C PRO A 137 -10.78 9.80 6.78
N PRO A 138 -9.61 9.42 6.20
CA PRO A 138 -9.51 9.10 4.77
C PRO A 138 -10.58 8.13 4.28
N PHE A 139 -10.92 7.06 5.02
CA PHE A 139 -11.90 6.08 4.54
C PHE A 139 -13.29 6.69 4.32
N LYS A 140 -13.71 7.65 5.16
CA LYS A 140 -14.97 8.38 4.96
C LYS A 140 -14.87 9.29 3.74
N ARG A 141 -13.77 10.06 3.61
CA ARG A 141 -13.54 10.99 2.48
C ARG A 141 -13.51 10.29 1.11
N PHE A 142 -13.06 9.04 1.05
CA PHE A 142 -12.99 8.27 -0.21
C PHE A 142 -14.20 7.34 -0.45
N GLY A 143 -15.22 7.38 0.41
CA GLY A 143 -16.41 6.52 0.29
C GLY A 143 -16.15 5.04 0.57
N MET A 144 -15.16 4.77 1.43
CA MET A 144 -14.67 3.43 1.78
C MET A 144 -15.00 2.99 3.21
N ALA A 145 -15.64 3.85 4.02
CA ALA A 145 -15.97 3.52 5.40
C ALA A 145 -16.83 2.24 5.57
N ARG A 146 -17.55 1.81 4.53
CA ARG A 146 -18.42 0.61 4.53
C ARG A 146 -17.91 -0.54 3.66
N LYS A 147 -16.70 -0.45 3.12
CA LYS A 147 -16.09 -1.48 2.25
C LYS A 147 -14.74 -1.90 2.82
N PRO A 148 -14.26 -3.12 2.59
CA PRO A 148 -12.90 -3.48 3.01
C PRO A 148 -11.90 -2.55 2.33
N ALA A 149 -11.10 -1.84 3.12
CA ALA A 149 -10.17 -0.86 2.60
C ALA A 149 -8.87 -0.82 3.39
N LEU A 150 -7.80 -0.55 2.64
CA LEU A 150 -6.43 -0.38 3.13
C LEU A 150 -5.94 0.99 2.68
N LEU A 151 -5.46 1.80 3.64
CA LEU A 151 -4.61 2.93 3.36
C LEU A 151 -3.16 2.43 3.37
N LEU A 152 -2.51 2.49 2.21
CA LEU A 152 -1.18 1.99 1.95
C LEU A 152 -0.15 3.10 2.19
N GLY A 153 0.60 2.97 3.27
CA GLY A 153 1.64 3.89 3.70
C GLY A 153 3.06 3.46 3.32
N MET A 154 4.03 4.24 3.79
CA MET A 154 5.44 4.11 3.43
C MET A 154 6.10 2.82 3.95
N ASP A 155 5.62 2.25 5.06
CA ASP A 155 6.04 0.96 5.60
C ASP A 155 5.90 -0.20 4.60
N ILE A 156 4.84 -0.19 3.79
CA ILE A 156 4.64 -1.18 2.72
C ILE A 156 5.21 -0.69 1.39
N LEU A 157 5.04 0.58 1.03
CA LEU A 157 5.56 1.11 -0.25
C LEU A 157 7.08 0.93 -0.38
N ARG A 158 7.83 1.07 0.72
CA ARG A 158 9.29 0.86 0.74
C ARG A 158 9.73 -0.60 0.59
N LYS A 159 8.80 -1.56 0.56
CA LYS A 159 9.12 -2.97 0.23
C LYS A 159 9.36 -3.19 -1.25
N PHE A 160 8.99 -2.23 -2.10
CA PHE A 160 9.32 -2.20 -3.52
C PHE A 160 10.65 -1.47 -3.73
N ASP A 161 11.38 -1.78 -4.81
CA ASP A 161 12.57 -1.01 -5.19
C ASP A 161 12.17 0.40 -5.62
N GLN A 162 11.09 0.50 -6.40
CA GLN A 162 10.57 1.74 -6.92
C GLN A 162 9.04 1.72 -6.95
N VAL A 163 8.43 2.88 -6.72
CA VAL A 163 6.99 3.10 -6.92
C VAL A 163 6.80 4.37 -7.74
N ALA A 164 6.09 4.27 -8.85
CA ALA A 164 5.74 5.44 -9.68
C ALA A 164 4.23 5.66 -9.68
N ILE A 165 3.81 6.87 -9.32
CA ILE A 165 2.41 7.29 -9.29
C ILE A 165 2.18 8.17 -10.52
N ASP A 166 1.52 7.61 -11.54
CA ASP A 166 1.18 8.30 -12.79
C ASP A 166 -0.27 8.79 -12.69
N PHE A 167 -0.43 10.07 -12.33
CA PHE A 167 -1.75 10.67 -12.12
C PHE A 167 -2.53 10.85 -13.43
N LYS A 168 -1.83 11.18 -14.54
CA LYS A 168 -2.43 11.37 -15.86
C LYS A 168 -3.05 10.08 -16.38
N ASN A 169 -2.26 9.01 -16.39
CA ASN A 169 -2.67 7.72 -16.92
C ASN A 169 -3.45 6.89 -15.89
N ARG A 170 -3.51 7.37 -14.64
CA ARG A 170 -4.15 6.69 -13.50
C ARG A 170 -3.57 5.30 -13.29
N LYS A 171 -2.25 5.22 -13.34
CA LYS A 171 -1.49 3.97 -13.15
C LYS A 171 -0.57 4.11 -11.96
N ILE A 172 -0.41 3.03 -11.22
CA ILE A 172 0.65 2.92 -10.23
C ILE A 172 1.55 1.78 -10.67
N HIS A 173 2.83 2.09 -10.80
CA HIS A 173 3.86 1.14 -11.17
C HIS A 173 4.62 0.77 -9.91
N PHE A 174 4.75 -0.53 -9.64
CA PHE A 174 5.54 -1.08 -8.55
C PHE A 174 6.65 -1.92 -9.15
N LEU A 175 7.91 -1.59 -8.83
CA LEU A 175 9.05 -2.41 -9.21
C LEU A 175 9.44 -3.31 -8.05
N LEU A 176 9.28 -4.61 -8.22
CA LEU A 176 9.69 -5.57 -7.20
C LEU A 176 11.22 -5.58 -7.00
N PRO A 177 11.71 -5.83 -5.77
CA PRO A 177 13.12 -6.08 -5.49
C PRO A 177 13.77 -7.07 -6.46
N LYS A 178 15.05 -6.85 -6.79
CA LYS A 178 15.81 -7.76 -7.67
C LYS A 178 15.75 -9.22 -7.21
N ASP A 179 15.76 -9.47 -5.90
CA ASP A 179 15.71 -10.81 -5.32
C ASP A 179 14.29 -11.23 -4.89
N ALA A 180 13.25 -10.62 -5.46
CA ALA A 180 11.85 -10.94 -5.17
C ALA A 180 11.48 -12.42 -5.32
N ARG A 181 12.26 -13.20 -6.10
CA ARG A 181 12.07 -14.65 -6.20
C ARG A 181 12.51 -15.42 -4.93
N HIS A 182 13.19 -14.77 -4.00
CA HIS A 182 13.74 -15.37 -2.77
C HIS A 182 13.39 -14.58 -1.48
N ARG A 183 13.10 -13.28 -1.55
CA ARG A 183 12.96 -12.41 -0.36
C ARG A 183 11.56 -12.30 0.22
N PHE A 184 10.53 -12.71 -0.51
CA PHE A 184 9.15 -12.57 -0.04
C PHE A 184 8.63 -13.77 0.76
N ASP A 185 9.45 -14.82 0.89
CA ASP A 185 9.25 -16.00 1.75
C ASP A 185 9.82 -15.81 3.19
N HIS A 186 10.43 -14.64 3.50
CA HIS A 186 11.31 -14.48 4.67
C HIS A 186 11.02 -13.28 5.59
N TYR A 187 9.89 -12.58 5.46
CA TYR A 187 9.57 -11.40 6.31
C TYR A 187 9.02 -11.74 7.72
N SER A 188 9.38 -12.89 8.29
CA SER A 188 8.95 -13.35 9.62
C SER A 188 9.86 -12.91 10.79
N ASN A 189 11.06 -12.37 10.54
CA ASN A 189 12.12 -12.37 11.58
C ASN A 189 12.68 -11.01 12.06
N ARG A 190 11.96 -9.88 11.91
CA ARG A 190 12.46 -8.56 12.38
C ARG A 190 11.51 -7.69 13.22
N MET A 191 10.47 -8.28 13.82
CA MET A 191 9.70 -7.59 14.88
C MET A 191 9.57 -8.50 16.10
N GLY A 192 10.71 -8.79 16.72
CA GLY A 192 10.82 -9.60 17.92
C GLY A 192 12.19 -9.36 18.56
N SER A 193 12.39 -8.16 19.07
CA SER A 193 13.51 -7.77 19.94
C SER A 193 13.10 -6.53 20.72
#